data_AF-A0A822DP33-F1
#
_entry.id   AF-A0A822DP33-F1
#
_cell.length_a   1.000
_cell.length_b   1.000
_cell.length_c   1.000
_cell.angle_alpha   90.00
_cell.angle_beta   90.00
_cell.angle_gamma   90.00
#
_symmetry.space_group_name_H-M   'P 1'
#
loop_
_entity.id
_entity.type
_entity.pdbx_description
1 polymer ?
#
loop_
_entity_poly.entity_id
_entity_poly.type
_entity_poly.pdbx_seq_one_letter_code
_entity_poly.pdbx_strand_id
1 'polypeptide(L)'
;SLLHDRRRLAYAILLIIILIFPFLPTVGTIKITLSWCTVLSGIIILILHYLYFKSEYQQLNIYYIQRICLILAIIDNYFVHYLLIRSLLIHILSWILLIISCLLPFFSLSIYRLKRLIIIFTSILTIYILLSTQYESLFVLFLCLLMLTWIITYEQQQQQEENIRLFTFQSLLFIFLAFFGTGNFASINSFDPSNVYCFLTIFNPFIMSFIIIFKCILPILIVTCATAYIIKNPNMIKNFRLYTLIICDLLAIELFFLIKTQGSWLDIGESISRYVILMAMIVILTAFHFLSSLLLKKELHLPS
;
A
#
# COMPACT_ATOMS: atom_id res chain seq x y z
N SER A 1 -29.94 -9.10 -7.00
CA SER A 1 -29.17 -10.30 -7.39
C SER A 1 -28.06 -9.94 -8.37
N LEU A 2 -28.36 -9.51 -9.59
CA LEU A 2 -27.36 -9.39 -10.67
C LEU A 2 -26.20 -8.41 -10.41
N LEU A 3 -26.49 -7.25 -9.80
CA LEU A 3 -25.46 -6.26 -9.42
C LEU A 3 -24.57 -6.75 -8.27
N HIS A 4 -25.11 -7.61 -7.42
CA HIS A 4 -24.38 -8.25 -6.33
C HIS A 4 -23.44 -9.34 -6.86
N ASP A 5 -23.92 -10.14 -7.80
CA ASP A 5 -23.12 -11.17 -8.47
C ASP A 5 -21.96 -10.54 -9.24
N ARG A 6 -22.19 -9.41 -9.92
CA ARG A 6 -21.13 -8.65 -10.59
C ARG A 6 -20.04 -8.15 -9.63
N ARG A 7 -20.41 -7.70 -8.42
CA ARG A 7 -19.43 -7.22 -7.42
C ARG A 7 -18.62 -8.36 -6.82
N ARG A 8 -19.25 -9.49 -6.50
CA ARG A 8 -18.56 -10.70 -6.03
C ARG A 8 -17.62 -11.26 -7.10
N LEU A 9 -18.06 -11.25 -8.35
CA LEU A 9 -17.25 -11.69 -9.48
C LEU A 9 -16.04 -10.76 -9.68
N ALA A 10 -16.22 -9.43 -9.59
CA ALA A 10 -15.10 -8.48 -9.64
C ALA A 10 -14.09 -8.72 -8.50
N TYR A 11 -14.58 -8.95 -7.28
CA TYR A 11 -13.75 -9.28 -6.13
C TYR A 11 -12.96 -10.59 -6.34
N ALA A 12 -13.62 -11.65 -6.83
CA ALA A 12 -12.97 -12.92 -7.15
C ALA A 12 -11.91 -12.80 -8.25
N ILE A 13 -12.19 -12.03 -9.31
CA ILE A 13 -11.21 -11.76 -10.38
C ILE A 13 -9.99 -11.03 -9.81
N LEU A 14 -10.18 -10.01 -8.96
CA LEU A 14 -9.06 -9.27 -8.36
C LEU A 14 -8.21 -10.15 -7.44
N LEU A 15 -8.81 -11.08 -6.70
CA LEU A 15 -8.07 -12.07 -5.92
C LEU A 15 -7.19 -12.96 -6.81
N ILE A 16 -7.73 -13.44 -7.94
CA ILE A 16 -6.99 -14.26 -8.91
C ILE A 16 -5.83 -13.45 -9.52
N ILE A 17 -6.05 -12.18 -9.88
CA ILE A 17 -5.00 -11.32 -10.43
C ILE A 17 -3.88 -11.12 -9.40
N ILE A 18 -4.22 -10.84 -8.14
CA ILE A 18 -3.20 -10.60 -7.10
C ILE A 18 -2.41 -11.88 -6.79
N LEU A 19 -3.02 -13.06 -6.90
CA LEU A 19 -2.36 -14.35 -6.69
C LEU A 19 -1.18 -14.57 -7.66
N ILE A 20 -1.17 -13.93 -8.83
CA ILE A 20 -0.09 -14.07 -9.81
C ILE A 20 1.22 -13.43 -9.31
N PHE A 21 1.14 -12.33 -8.56
CA PHE A 21 2.31 -11.52 -8.22
C PHE A 21 3.35 -12.23 -7.33
N PRO A 22 2.99 -13.00 -6.30
CA PRO A 22 3.96 -13.80 -5.54
C PRO A 22 4.76 -14.81 -6.36
N PHE A 23 4.25 -15.24 -7.52
CA PHE A 23 4.95 -16.16 -8.43
C PHE A 23 5.86 -15.43 -9.42
N LEU A 24 5.77 -14.11 -9.52
CA LEU A 24 6.66 -13.33 -10.34
C LEU A 24 8.06 -13.26 -9.71
N PRO A 25 9.13 -13.20 -10.51
CA PRO A 25 10.50 -13.12 -10.02
C PRO A 25 10.70 -11.87 -9.18
N THR A 26 11.29 -12.04 -7.99
CA THR A 26 11.48 -10.95 -7.03
C THR A 26 12.26 -9.79 -7.64
N VAL A 27 11.80 -8.58 -7.36
CA VAL A 27 12.43 -7.32 -7.76
C VAL A 27 13.89 -7.33 -7.33
N GLY A 28 14.78 -6.99 -8.26
CA GLY A 28 16.24 -7.08 -8.08
C GLY A 28 16.91 -8.25 -8.81
N THR A 29 16.17 -9.34 -9.09
CA THR A 29 16.73 -10.49 -9.84
C THR A 29 16.77 -10.23 -11.36
N ILE A 30 15.75 -9.54 -11.88
CA ILE A 30 15.73 -9.08 -13.27
C ILE A 30 16.44 -7.72 -13.34
N LYS A 31 17.56 -7.67 -14.08
CA LYS A 31 18.33 -6.43 -14.31
C LYS A 31 17.62 -5.43 -15.23
N ILE A 32 16.61 -5.86 -15.97
CA ILE A 32 15.81 -5.00 -16.84
C ILE A 32 14.78 -4.26 -15.98
N THR A 33 14.83 -2.93 -15.97
CA THR A 33 13.78 -2.09 -15.39
C THR A 33 12.56 -2.12 -16.30
N LEU A 34 11.45 -2.71 -15.85
CA LEU A 34 10.17 -2.68 -16.56
C LEU A 34 9.42 -1.36 -16.27
N SER A 35 10.02 -0.23 -16.63
CA SER A 35 9.44 1.10 -16.44
C SER A 35 8.11 1.29 -17.21
N TRP A 36 7.87 0.51 -18.27
CA TRP A 36 6.57 0.53 -18.95
C TRP A 36 5.42 0.07 -18.03
N CYS A 37 5.66 -0.83 -17.09
CA CYS A 37 4.65 -1.26 -16.12
C CYS A 37 4.28 -0.14 -15.14
N THR A 38 5.25 0.67 -14.72
CA THR A 38 5.02 1.80 -13.82
C THR A 38 4.22 2.89 -14.52
N VAL A 39 4.60 3.23 -15.76
CA VAL A 39 3.85 4.17 -16.61
C VAL A 39 2.42 3.68 -16.87
N LEU A 40 2.24 2.40 -17.22
CA LEU A 40 0.92 1.81 -17.44
C LEU A 40 0.04 1.93 -16.19
N SER A 41 0.59 1.58 -15.01
CA SER A 41 -0.14 1.70 -13.75
C SER A 41 -0.58 3.15 -13.49
N GLY A 42 0.31 4.13 -13.72
CA GLY A 42 0.03 5.54 -13.54
C GLY A 42 -1.08 6.06 -14.47
N ILE A 43 -1.07 5.65 -15.75
CA ILE A 43 -2.12 6.00 -16.71
C ILE A 43 -3.47 5.44 -16.25
N ILE A 44 -3.51 4.17 -15.82
CA ILE A 44 -4.75 3.55 -15.32
C ILE A 44 -5.27 4.31 -14.09
N ILE A 45 -4.40 4.66 -13.14
CA ILE A 45 -4.75 5.43 -11.95
C ILE A 45 -5.32 6.80 -12.32
N LEU A 46 -4.68 7.49 -13.26
CA LEU A 46 -5.11 8.81 -13.71
C LEU A 46 -6.52 8.74 -14.35
N ILE A 47 -6.77 7.75 -15.20
CA ILE A 47 -8.08 7.53 -15.82
C ILE A 47 -9.13 7.24 -14.76
N LEU A 48 -8.87 6.29 -13.84
CA LEU A 48 -9.81 5.93 -12.77
C LEU A 48 -10.11 7.13 -11.85
N HIS A 49 -9.09 7.89 -11.47
CA HIS A 49 -9.23 9.08 -10.64
C HIS A 49 -10.02 10.19 -11.35
N TYR A 50 -9.77 10.42 -12.65
CA TYR A 50 -10.53 11.38 -13.44
C TYR A 50 -12.01 10.98 -13.55
N LEU A 51 -12.28 9.72 -13.91
CA LEU A 51 -13.65 9.21 -14.05
C LEU A 51 -14.44 9.30 -12.74
N TYR A 52 -13.81 8.97 -11.61
CA TYR A 52 -14.47 9.01 -10.30
C TYR A 52 -14.83 10.42 -9.84
N PHE A 53 -13.93 11.40 -10.06
CA PHE A 53 -14.13 12.79 -9.60
C PHE A 53 -14.60 13.75 -10.70
N LYS A 54 -15.06 13.25 -11.87
CA LYS A 54 -15.48 14.10 -13.00
C LYS A 54 -16.66 15.02 -12.63
N SER A 55 -17.61 14.52 -11.85
CA SER A 55 -18.86 15.22 -11.49
C SER A 55 -18.81 15.92 -10.13
N GLU A 56 -17.64 15.97 -9.48
CA GLU A 56 -17.49 16.40 -8.08
C GLU A 56 -16.86 17.79 -7.98
N TYR A 57 -17.58 18.73 -7.36
CA TYR A 57 -17.14 20.14 -7.27
C TYR A 57 -16.62 20.57 -5.88
N GLN A 58 -16.90 19.80 -4.83
CA GLN A 58 -16.71 20.25 -3.44
C GLN A 58 -15.23 20.44 -3.03
N GLN A 59 -14.29 19.76 -3.68
CA GLN A 59 -12.83 19.85 -3.41
C GLN A 59 -11.99 19.84 -4.69
N LEU A 60 -12.44 20.61 -5.69
CA LEU A 60 -11.88 20.60 -7.02
C LEU A 60 -10.35 20.85 -7.04
N ASN A 61 -9.85 21.76 -6.19
CA ASN A 61 -8.42 22.08 -6.11
C ASN A 61 -7.56 20.88 -5.68
N ILE A 62 -8.02 20.08 -4.72
CA ILE A 62 -7.28 18.90 -4.23
C ILE A 62 -7.19 17.85 -5.34
N TYR A 63 -8.29 17.63 -6.07
CA TYR A 63 -8.32 16.67 -7.18
C TYR A 63 -7.40 17.12 -8.32
N TYR A 64 -7.34 18.42 -8.63
CA TYR A 64 -6.40 18.93 -9.62
C TYR A 64 -4.95 18.78 -9.18
N ILE A 65 -4.61 19.13 -7.93
CA ILE A 65 -3.26 18.95 -7.40
C ILE A 65 -2.86 17.47 -7.44
N GLN A 66 -3.76 16.54 -7.07
CA GLN A 66 -3.49 15.11 -7.16
C GLN A 66 -3.22 14.64 -8.59
N ARG A 67 -4.01 15.09 -9.57
CA ARG A 67 -3.79 14.76 -11.00
C ARG A 67 -2.46 15.28 -11.49
N ILE A 68 -2.11 16.52 -11.16
CA ILE A 68 -0.82 17.11 -11.52
C ILE A 68 0.33 16.31 -10.89
N CYS A 69 0.23 15.96 -9.61
CA CYS A 69 1.24 15.14 -8.93
C CYS A 69 1.39 13.75 -9.58
N LEU A 70 0.28 13.11 -9.97
CA LEU A 70 0.29 11.83 -10.70
C LEU A 70 1.01 11.96 -12.05
N ILE A 71 0.67 12.99 -12.84
CA ILE A 71 1.29 13.22 -14.15
C ILE A 71 2.80 13.45 -13.99
N LEU A 72 3.20 14.32 -13.06
CA LEU A 72 4.60 14.62 -12.81
C LEU A 72 5.36 13.39 -12.29
N ALA A 73 4.75 12.58 -11.41
CA ALA A 73 5.38 11.35 -10.93
C ALA A 73 5.62 10.32 -12.05
N ILE A 74 4.67 10.17 -12.99
CA ILE A 74 4.82 9.29 -14.15
C ILE A 74 5.97 9.79 -15.06
N ILE A 75 6.00 11.10 -15.31
CA ILE A 75 7.05 11.73 -16.11
C ILE A 75 8.40 11.53 -15.43
N ASP A 76 8.54 11.86 -14.15
CA ASP A 76 9.79 11.72 -13.41
C ASP A 76 10.32 10.29 -13.43
N ASN A 77 9.46 9.30 -13.15
CA ASN A 77 9.86 7.89 -13.18
C ASN A 77 10.33 7.47 -14.60
N TYR A 78 9.61 7.89 -15.64
CA TYR A 78 10.00 7.62 -17.02
C TYR A 78 11.35 8.27 -17.38
N PHE A 79 11.56 9.53 -17.01
CA PHE A 79 12.83 10.23 -17.25
C PHE A 79 14.01 9.54 -16.55
N VAL A 80 13.84 9.13 -15.29
CA VAL A 80 14.91 8.52 -14.48
C VAL A 80 15.25 7.10 -14.92
N HIS A 81 14.24 6.27 -15.21
CA HIS A 81 14.44 4.84 -15.45
C HIS A 81 14.49 4.46 -16.92
N TYR A 82 13.69 5.10 -17.78
CA TYR A 82 13.69 4.81 -19.22
C TYR A 82 14.71 5.66 -19.97
N LEU A 83 14.70 6.98 -19.76
CA LEU A 83 15.62 7.90 -20.45
C LEU A 83 16.98 8.04 -19.74
N LEU A 84 17.12 7.51 -18.53
CA LEU A 84 18.34 7.60 -17.71
C LEU A 84 18.79 9.05 -17.42
N ILE A 85 17.86 10.00 -17.46
CA ILE A 85 18.12 11.42 -17.16
C ILE A 85 17.99 11.63 -15.66
N ARG A 86 19.11 11.97 -15.00
CA ARG A 86 19.20 12.13 -13.53
C ARG A 86 19.78 13.49 -13.17
N SER A 87 19.07 14.54 -13.55
CA SER A 87 19.46 15.92 -13.29
C SER A 87 19.02 16.36 -11.88
N LEU A 88 19.68 17.39 -11.35
CA LEU A 88 19.33 17.98 -10.05
C LEU A 88 17.85 18.41 -9.98
N LEU A 89 17.31 18.92 -11.09
CA LEU A 89 15.91 19.37 -11.16
C LEU A 89 14.92 18.23 -10.96
N ILE A 90 15.20 17.06 -11.53
CA ILE A 90 14.35 15.86 -11.36
C ILE A 90 14.40 15.36 -9.92
N HIS A 91 15.58 15.37 -9.29
CA HIS A 91 15.69 15.02 -7.88
C HIS A 91 14.90 15.98 -6.98
N ILE A 92 15.03 17.28 -7.18
CA ILE A 92 14.25 18.29 -6.43
C ILE A 92 12.75 18.07 -6.63
N LEU A 93 12.32 17.84 -7.88
CA LEU A 93 10.93 17.56 -8.21
C LEU A 93 10.41 16.30 -7.50
N SER A 94 11.17 15.21 -7.51
CA SER A 94 10.80 13.95 -6.84
C SER A 94 10.58 14.14 -5.34
N TRP A 95 11.47 14.88 -4.66
CA TRP A 95 11.34 15.19 -3.22
C TRP A 95 10.10 16.04 -2.94
N ILE A 96 9.85 17.06 -3.76
CA ILE A 96 8.65 17.89 -3.65
C ILE A 96 7.38 17.05 -3.84
N LEU A 97 7.35 16.19 -4.86
CA LEU A 97 6.22 15.29 -5.11
C LEU A 97 5.97 14.32 -3.95
N LEU A 98 7.02 13.74 -3.36
CA LEU A 98 6.90 12.87 -2.19
C LEU A 98 6.28 13.61 -1.00
N ILE A 99 6.73 14.84 -0.72
CA ILE A 99 6.21 15.65 0.39
C ILE A 99 4.74 16.03 0.14
N ILE A 100 4.42 16.53 -1.06
CA ILE A 100 3.06 16.96 -1.40
C ILE A 100 2.09 15.77 -1.33
N SER A 101 2.46 14.62 -1.88
CA SER A 101 1.63 13.41 -1.85
C SER A 101 1.41 12.88 -0.43
N CYS A 102 2.41 12.94 0.46
CA CYS A 102 2.22 12.58 1.87
C CYS A 102 1.26 13.53 2.60
N LEU A 103 1.27 14.82 2.27
CA LEU A 103 0.48 15.84 2.96
C LEU A 103 -0.98 15.93 2.47
N LEU A 104 -1.23 15.63 1.19
CA LEU A 104 -2.55 15.75 0.56
C LEU A 104 -3.71 15.09 1.34
N PRO A 105 -3.59 13.85 1.87
CA PRO A 105 -4.63 13.21 2.65
C PRO A 105 -5.07 13.95 3.92
N PHE A 106 -4.20 14.78 4.50
CA PHE A 106 -4.51 15.53 5.72
C PHE A 106 -5.37 16.77 5.43
N PHE A 107 -5.29 17.29 4.20
CA PHE A 107 -6.04 18.46 3.74
C PHE A 107 -7.35 18.09 3.07
N SER A 108 -7.55 16.84 2.66
CA SER A 108 -8.85 16.40 2.14
C SER A 108 -9.89 16.29 3.24
N LEU A 109 -10.85 17.22 3.24
CA LEU A 109 -12.08 17.12 4.04
C LEU A 109 -13.23 16.60 3.18
N SER A 110 -13.65 15.35 3.32
CA SER A 110 -14.84 14.88 2.61
C SER A 110 -15.93 14.51 3.60
N ILE A 111 -17.17 14.84 3.23
CA ILE A 111 -18.38 14.32 3.90
C ILE A 111 -18.43 12.79 3.77
N TYR A 112 -17.90 12.25 2.67
CA TYR A 112 -17.96 10.82 2.37
C TYR A 112 -16.62 10.14 2.66
N ARG A 113 -16.61 9.21 3.63
CA ARG A 113 -15.41 8.42 3.99
C ARG A 113 -14.79 7.68 2.80
N LEU A 114 -15.59 7.19 1.85
CA LEU A 114 -15.07 6.51 0.64
C LEU A 114 -14.27 7.44 -0.26
N LYS A 115 -14.73 8.68 -0.45
CA LYS A 115 -14.01 9.68 -1.25
C LYS A 115 -12.66 9.97 -0.63
N ARG A 116 -12.62 10.13 0.70
CA ARG A 116 -11.36 10.32 1.44
C ARG A 116 -10.43 9.11 1.33
N LEU A 117 -10.97 7.89 1.41
CA LEU A 117 -10.19 6.67 1.22
C LEU A 117 -9.56 6.63 -0.18
N ILE A 118 -10.31 7.00 -1.22
CA ILE A 118 -9.79 7.06 -2.60
C ILE A 118 -8.68 8.10 -2.72
N ILE A 119 -8.80 9.27 -2.09
CA ILE A 119 -7.75 10.30 -2.04
C ILE A 119 -6.48 9.76 -1.33
N ILE A 120 -6.65 9.01 -0.23
CA ILE A 120 -5.54 8.35 0.47
C ILE A 120 -4.88 7.33 -0.46
N PHE A 121 -5.65 6.46 -1.11
CA PHE A 121 -5.11 5.44 -2.02
C PHE A 121 -4.39 6.06 -3.22
N THR A 122 -4.94 7.11 -3.84
CA THR A 122 -4.27 7.79 -4.96
C THR A 122 -2.99 8.47 -4.53
N SER A 123 -2.93 9.06 -3.33
CA SER A 123 -1.70 9.63 -2.78
C SER A 123 -0.61 8.58 -2.52
N ILE A 124 -0.98 7.42 -1.99
CA ILE A 124 -0.04 6.32 -1.77
C ILE A 124 0.47 5.79 -3.12
N LEU A 125 -0.42 5.66 -4.09
CA LEU A 125 -0.05 5.24 -5.44
C LEU A 125 0.88 6.25 -6.13
N THR A 126 0.71 7.56 -5.93
CA THR A 126 1.68 8.56 -6.45
C THR A 126 3.09 8.33 -5.92
N ILE A 127 3.21 8.11 -4.60
CA ILE A 127 4.50 7.84 -3.96
C ILE A 127 5.08 6.53 -4.48
N TYR A 128 4.24 5.51 -4.64
CA TYR A 128 4.68 4.20 -5.09
C TYR A 128 5.15 4.22 -6.56
N ILE A 129 4.56 5.04 -7.43
CA ILE A 129 5.04 5.25 -8.80
C ILE A 129 6.47 5.82 -8.80
N LEU A 130 6.78 6.78 -7.93
CA LEU A 130 8.14 7.34 -7.83
C LEU A 130 9.17 6.31 -7.37
N LEU A 131 8.77 5.36 -6.51
CA LEU A 131 9.66 4.40 -5.85
C LEU A 131 9.75 3.03 -6.54
N SER A 132 8.96 2.82 -7.59
CA SER A 132 8.86 1.53 -8.28
C SER A 132 9.64 1.56 -9.59
N THR A 133 10.25 0.42 -9.90
CA THR A 133 11.06 0.23 -11.11
C THR A 133 10.56 -0.88 -12.02
N GLN A 134 9.62 -1.70 -11.51
CA GLN A 134 9.11 -2.90 -12.15
C GLN A 134 7.57 -2.99 -12.01
N TYR A 135 7.02 -4.20 -11.92
CA TYR A 135 5.58 -4.47 -11.82
C TYR A 135 4.96 -4.17 -10.44
N GLU A 136 5.74 -3.70 -9.47
CA GLU A 136 5.27 -3.47 -8.10
C GLU A 136 4.14 -2.43 -8.04
N SER A 137 4.17 -1.39 -8.87
CA SER A 137 3.11 -0.38 -8.89
C SER A 137 1.78 -0.93 -9.40
N LEU A 138 1.81 -1.90 -10.32
CA LEU A 138 0.62 -2.63 -10.77
C LEU A 138 0.05 -3.47 -9.64
N PHE A 139 0.89 -4.14 -8.85
CA PHE A 139 0.42 -4.87 -7.68
C PHE A 139 -0.30 -3.93 -6.71
N VAL A 140 0.29 -2.78 -6.37
CA VAL A 140 -0.34 -1.85 -5.41
C VAL A 140 -1.63 -1.27 -5.97
N LEU A 141 -1.71 -1.02 -7.28
CA LEU A 141 -2.96 -0.64 -7.95
C LEU A 141 -4.04 -1.71 -7.79
N PHE A 142 -3.73 -2.97 -8.08
CA PHE A 142 -4.69 -4.06 -7.91
C PHE A 142 -5.04 -4.29 -6.44
N LEU A 143 -4.08 -4.12 -5.52
CA LEU A 143 -4.33 -4.16 -4.07
C LEU A 143 -5.33 -3.09 -3.64
N CYS A 144 -5.20 -1.85 -4.12
CA CYS A 144 -6.17 -0.78 -3.88
C CYS A 144 -7.57 -1.16 -4.39
N LEU A 145 -7.66 -1.69 -5.61
CA LEU A 145 -8.94 -2.14 -6.20
C LEU A 145 -9.54 -3.31 -5.40
N LEU A 146 -8.72 -4.25 -4.96
CA LEU A 146 -9.15 -5.36 -4.10
C LEU A 146 -9.69 -4.82 -2.77
N MET A 147 -9.01 -3.86 -2.13
CA MET A 147 -9.49 -3.26 -0.89
C MET A 147 -10.82 -2.52 -1.08
N LEU A 148 -10.99 -1.78 -2.19
CA LEU A 148 -12.25 -1.12 -2.50
C LEU A 148 -13.39 -2.10 -2.72
N THR A 149 -13.16 -3.17 -3.49
CA THR A 149 -14.18 -4.21 -3.70
C THR A 149 -14.49 -4.97 -2.42
N TRP A 150 -13.48 -5.24 -1.59
CA TRP A 150 -13.65 -5.85 -0.27
C TRP A 150 -14.55 -5.03 0.65
N ILE A 151 -14.30 -3.72 0.73
CA ILE A 151 -15.14 -2.76 1.47
C ILE A 151 -16.60 -2.83 0.99
N ILE A 152 -16.81 -2.74 -0.32
CA ILE A 152 -18.16 -2.74 -0.91
C ILE A 152 -18.88 -4.07 -0.62
N THR A 153 -18.17 -5.19 -0.68
CA THR A 153 -18.75 -6.50 -0.34
C THR A 153 -19.08 -6.62 1.15
N TYR A 154 -18.25 -6.05 2.03
CA TYR A 154 -18.44 -6.14 3.47
C TYR A 154 -19.52 -5.18 3.98
N GLU A 155 -19.63 -3.96 3.46
CA GLU A 155 -20.74 -3.05 3.84
C GLU A 155 -22.11 -3.67 3.60
N GLN A 156 -22.23 -4.59 2.64
CA GLN A 156 -23.46 -5.35 2.41
C GLN A 156 -23.66 -6.51 3.42
N GLN A 157 -22.58 -7.03 4.01
CA GLN A 157 -22.61 -8.10 5.02
C GLN A 157 -22.75 -7.58 6.45
N GLN A 158 -22.65 -6.25 6.69
CA GLN A 158 -22.73 -5.62 8.01
C GLN A 158 -24.02 -5.93 8.82
N GLN A 159 -25.02 -6.60 8.23
CA GLN A 159 -26.16 -7.11 8.98
C GLN A 159 -25.86 -8.38 9.82
N GLN A 160 -24.66 -8.96 9.74
CA GLN A 160 -24.26 -10.14 10.52
C GLN A 160 -22.96 -9.87 11.31
N GLU A 161 -23.07 -9.51 12.59
CA GLU A 161 -21.93 -9.22 13.49
C GLU A 161 -21.06 -10.46 13.81
N GLU A 162 -21.49 -11.67 13.46
CA GLU A 162 -20.93 -12.93 13.98
C GLU A 162 -19.52 -13.29 13.45
N ASN A 163 -19.03 -12.67 12.37
CA ASN A 163 -17.81 -13.12 11.68
C ASN A 163 -16.58 -12.20 11.81
N ILE A 164 -16.41 -11.50 12.95
CA ILE A 164 -15.22 -10.66 13.23
C ILE A 164 -13.92 -11.45 13.11
N ARG A 165 -13.89 -12.70 13.57
CA ARG A 165 -12.69 -13.54 13.53
C ARG A 165 -12.24 -13.81 12.10
N LEU A 166 -13.17 -14.19 11.23
CA LEU A 166 -12.87 -14.41 9.82
C LEU A 166 -12.38 -13.12 9.15
N PHE A 167 -13.03 -11.99 9.45
CA PHE A 167 -12.60 -10.68 8.97
C PHE A 167 -11.17 -10.32 9.43
N THR A 168 -10.84 -10.54 10.71
CA THR A 168 -9.49 -10.29 11.24
C THR A 168 -8.45 -11.15 10.52
N PHE A 169 -8.74 -12.44 10.34
CA PHE A 169 -7.86 -13.36 9.63
C PHE A 169 -7.65 -12.93 8.17
N GLN A 170 -8.72 -12.58 7.46
CA GLN A 170 -8.65 -12.09 6.09
C GLN A 170 -7.83 -10.80 5.98
N SER A 171 -8.01 -9.86 6.92
CA SER A 171 -7.22 -8.63 6.94
C SER A 171 -5.73 -8.91 7.13
N LEU A 172 -5.37 -9.84 8.03
CA LEU A 172 -3.99 -10.25 8.28
C LEU A 172 -3.37 -10.89 7.03
N LEU A 173 -4.10 -11.75 6.33
CA LEU A 173 -3.65 -12.32 5.06
C LEU A 173 -3.36 -11.24 4.02
N PHE A 174 -4.21 -10.21 3.91
CA PHE A 174 -3.95 -9.09 3.00
C PHE A 174 -2.73 -8.27 3.40
N ILE A 175 -2.45 -8.12 4.69
CA ILE A 175 -1.24 -7.43 5.14
C ILE A 175 0.00 -8.26 4.79
N PHE A 176 -0.01 -9.57 5.03
CA PHE A 176 1.10 -10.44 4.64
C PHE A 176 1.30 -10.43 3.13
N LEU A 177 0.22 -10.49 2.36
CA LEU A 177 0.26 -10.35 0.90
C LEU A 177 0.84 -9.00 0.47
N ALA A 178 0.47 -7.91 1.14
CA ALA A 178 0.99 -6.56 0.85
C ALA A 178 2.49 -6.43 1.16
N PHE A 179 3.00 -7.15 2.17
CA PHE A 179 4.41 -7.14 2.52
C PHE A 179 5.27 -8.08 1.66
N PHE A 180 4.79 -9.29 1.35
CA PHE A 180 5.55 -10.30 0.62
C PHE A 180 5.31 -10.30 -0.89
N GLY A 181 4.14 -9.84 -1.36
CA GLY A 181 3.66 -10.05 -2.72
C GLY A 181 4.43 -9.35 -3.85
N THR A 182 5.21 -8.31 -3.56
CA THR A 182 6.02 -7.58 -4.58
C THR A 182 7.52 -7.74 -4.43
N GLY A 183 7.98 -8.64 -3.55
CA GLY A 183 9.41 -8.71 -3.23
C GLY A 183 9.91 -7.49 -2.46
N ASN A 184 9.04 -6.75 -1.75
CA ASN A 184 9.46 -5.69 -0.82
C ASN A 184 10.48 -6.22 0.20
N PHE A 185 10.27 -7.44 0.70
CA PHE A 185 11.24 -8.16 1.53
C PHE A 185 12.59 -8.39 0.81
N ALA A 186 12.56 -8.80 -0.46
CA ALA A 186 13.77 -8.96 -1.25
C ALA A 186 14.50 -7.63 -1.44
N SER A 187 13.78 -6.53 -1.67
CA SER A 187 14.36 -5.19 -1.83
C SER A 187 15.03 -4.65 -0.55
N ILE A 188 14.51 -5.02 0.63
CA ILE A 188 15.17 -4.71 1.91
C ILE A 188 16.49 -5.46 2.02
N ASN A 189 16.50 -6.74 1.62
CA ASN A 189 17.70 -7.58 1.73
C ASN A 189 18.76 -7.24 0.66
N SER A 190 18.36 -6.84 -0.54
CA SER A 190 19.27 -6.50 -1.63
C SER A 190 19.79 -5.07 -1.59
N PHE A 191 19.11 -4.16 -0.87
CA PHE A 191 19.42 -2.73 -0.85
C PHE A 191 19.59 -2.15 -2.27
N ASP A 192 18.72 -2.54 -3.20
CA ASP A 192 18.86 -2.14 -4.59
C ASP A 192 18.70 -0.62 -4.76
N PRO A 193 19.74 0.10 -5.26
CA PRO A 193 19.70 1.55 -5.43
C PRO A 193 18.73 1.98 -6.53
N SER A 194 18.26 1.04 -7.36
CA SER A 194 17.30 1.28 -8.44
C SER A 194 16.02 1.94 -7.92
N ASN A 195 15.51 1.53 -6.76
CA ASN A 195 14.27 2.06 -6.19
C ASN A 195 14.38 3.51 -5.68
N VAL A 196 15.61 4.03 -5.54
CA VAL A 196 15.87 5.35 -4.94
C VAL A 196 16.46 6.34 -5.95
N TYR A 197 16.72 5.92 -7.19
CA TYR A 197 17.31 6.79 -8.23
C TYR A 197 16.48 8.03 -8.58
N CYS A 198 15.17 8.04 -8.30
CA CYS A 198 14.40 9.28 -8.42
C CYS A 198 14.90 10.37 -7.45
N PHE A 199 15.38 9.98 -6.27
CA PHE A 199 15.74 10.90 -5.17
C PHE A 199 17.23 11.16 -5.05
N LEU A 200 18.05 10.11 -5.22
CA LEU A 200 19.49 10.14 -4.96
C LEU A 200 20.22 9.23 -5.96
N THR A 201 21.33 9.71 -6.51
CA THR A 201 22.24 8.93 -7.36
C THR A 201 23.47 8.44 -6.61
N ILE A 202 23.88 9.17 -5.58
CA ILE A 202 25.02 8.82 -4.73
C ILE A 202 24.52 7.92 -3.61
N PHE A 203 25.23 6.82 -3.38
CA PHE A 203 24.92 5.89 -2.31
C PHE A 203 24.97 6.59 -0.95
N ASN A 204 23.81 6.66 -0.28
CA ASN A 204 23.70 7.07 1.11
C ASN A 204 22.86 6.03 1.86
N PRO A 205 23.49 5.16 2.69
CA PRO A 205 22.82 4.00 3.26
C PRO A 205 21.65 4.39 4.15
N PHE A 206 21.75 5.49 4.90
CA PHE A 206 20.71 5.90 5.82
C PHE A 206 19.47 6.42 5.10
N ILE A 207 19.64 7.32 4.12
CA ILE A 207 18.50 7.87 3.38
C ILE A 207 17.88 6.79 2.48
N MET A 208 18.71 5.97 1.83
CA MET A 208 18.24 4.87 1.00
C MET A 208 17.46 3.85 1.83
N SER A 209 17.97 3.45 3.00
CA SER A 209 17.26 2.57 3.93
C SER A 209 15.94 3.17 4.38
N PHE A 210 15.91 4.46 4.73
CA PHE A 210 14.67 5.14 5.12
C PHE A 210 13.61 5.10 4.01
N ILE A 211 14.00 5.41 2.78
CA ILE A 211 13.10 5.41 1.62
C ILE A 211 12.58 4.00 1.30
N ILE A 212 13.44 2.98 1.35
CA ILE A 212 13.05 1.58 1.10
C ILE A 212 12.10 1.08 2.20
N ILE A 213 12.37 1.37 3.47
CA ILE A 213 11.46 1.04 4.57
C ILE A 213 10.12 1.76 4.40
N PHE A 214 10.15 3.05 4.05
CA PHE A 214 8.95 3.83 3.78
C PHE A 214 8.12 3.21 2.65
N LYS A 215 8.75 2.79 1.55
CA LYS A 215 8.09 2.05 0.45
C LYS A 215 7.36 0.80 0.92
N CYS A 216 7.99 0.01 1.80
CA CYS A 216 7.43 -1.26 2.29
C CYS A 216 6.20 -1.06 3.20
N ILE A 217 6.13 0.08 3.88
CA ILE A 217 5.03 0.43 4.79
C ILE A 217 3.76 0.85 4.04
N LEU A 218 3.89 1.44 2.84
CA LEU A 218 2.77 2.02 2.09
C LEU A 218 1.65 1.00 1.74
N PRO A 219 1.95 -0.21 1.22
CA PRO A 219 0.93 -1.24 0.98
C PRO A 219 0.22 -1.70 2.27
N ILE A 220 0.93 -1.76 3.39
CA ILE A 220 0.34 -2.08 4.71
C ILE A 220 -0.65 -0.97 5.12
N LEU A 221 -0.30 0.30 4.90
CA LEU A 221 -1.17 1.43 5.18
C LEU A 221 -2.48 1.37 4.34
N ILE A 222 -2.41 0.92 3.08
CA ILE A 222 -3.61 0.72 2.23
C ILE A 222 -4.59 -0.27 2.90
N VAL A 223 -4.10 -1.43 3.32
CA VAL A 223 -4.94 -2.47 3.94
C VAL A 223 -5.48 -1.99 5.29
N THR A 224 -4.65 -1.37 6.13
CA THR A 224 -5.11 -0.85 7.43
C THR A 224 -6.14 0.29 7.30
N CYS A 225 -6.03 1.14 6.27
CA CYS A 225 -7.07 2.13 5.94
C CYS A 225 -8.39 1.47 5.51
N ALA A 226 -8.33 0.39 4.73
CA ALA A 226 -9.54 -0.35 4.36
C ALA A 226 -10.21 -1.02 5.57
N THR A 227 -9.42 -1.64 6.46
CA THR A 227 -9.95 -2.25 7.70
C THR A 227 -10.61 -1.21 8.62
N ALA A 228 -9.96 -0.06 8.83
CA ALA A 228 -10.50 1.03 9.63
C ALA A 228 -11.71 1.72 8.98
N TYR A 229 -11.85 1.66 7.65
CA TYR A 229 -13.06 2.08 6.97
C TYR A 229 -14.24 1.16 7.30
N ILE A 230 -14.02 -0.15 7.28
CA ILE A 230 -15.04 -1.17 7.52
C ILE A 230 -15.49 -1.20 8.98
N ILE A 231 -14.54 -1.15 9.92
CA ILE A 231 -14.83 -1.26 11.35
C ILE A 231 -15.20 0.13 11.90
N LYS A 232 -16.50 0.40 11.97
CA LYS A 232 -17.05 1.66 12.49
C LYS A 232 -17.30 1.62 14.01
N ASN A 233 -17.70 0.45 14.54
CA ASN A 233 -18.13 0.31 15.93
C ASN A 233 -16.93 0.17 16.89
N PRO A 234 -16.89 0.90 18.03
CA PRO A 234 -15.76 0.86 18.95
C PRO A 234 -15.52 -0.52 19.57
N ASN A 235 -16.58 -1.28 19.86
CA ASN A 235 -16.47 -2.65 20.37
C ASN A 235 -15.84 -3.59 19.32
N MET A 236 -16.21 -3.43 18.06
CA MET A 236 -15.62 -4.18 16.95
C MET A 236 -14.13 -3.85 16.78
N ILE A 237 -13.74 -2.59 16.95
CA ILE A 237 -12.32 -2.17 16.93
C ILE A 237 -11.54 -2.85 18.05
N LYS A 238 -12.09 -2.89 19.26
CA LYS A 238 -11.47 -3.57 20.40
C LYS A 238 -11.27 -5.06 20.11
N ASN A 239 -12.33 -5.75 19.65
CA ASN A 239 -12.27 -7.17 19.32
C ASN A 239 -11.30 -7.45 18.17
N PHE A 240 -11.32 -6.62 17.12
CA PHE A 240 -10.38 -6.72 16.00
C PHE A 240 -8.93 -6.64 16.49
N ARG A 241 -8.58 -5.62 17.29
CA ARG A 241 -7.22 -5.45 17.82
C ARG A 241 -6.78 -6.66 18.67
N LEU A 242 -7.68 -7.18 19.51
CA LEU A 242 -7.41 -8.36 20.34
C LEU A 242 -7.16 -9.61 19.48
N TYR A 243 -8.03 -9.90 18.51
CA TYR A 243 -7.85 -11.05 17.61
C TYR A 243 -6.59 -10.92 16.75
N THR A 244 -6.29 -9.71 16.25
CA THR A 244 -5.06 -9.44 15.51
C THR A 244 -3.83 -9.76 16.35
N LEU A 245 -3.77 -9.29 17.61
CA LEU A 245 -2.67 -9.61 18.53
C LEU A 245 -2.53 -11.11 18.78
N ILE A 246 -3.63 -11.80 19.10
CA ILE A 246 -3.60 -13.25 19.38
C ILE A 246 -3.09 -14.05 18.17
N ILE A 247 -3.60 -13.78 16.96
CA ILE A 247 -3.18 -14.49 15.74
C ILE A 247 -1.71 -14.20 15.44
N CYS A 248 -1.29 -12.96 15.62
CA CYS A 248 0.10 -12.53 15.44
C CYS A 248 1.06 -13.22 16.43
N ASP A 249 0.70 -13.32 17.71
CA ASP A 249 1.52 -13.99 18.73
C ASP A 249 1.62 -15.50 18.46
N LEU A 250 0.54 -16.14 18.01
CA LEU A 250 0.55 -17.55 17.60
C LEU A 250 1.52 -17.77 16.43
N LEU A 251 1.48 -16.90 15.43
CA LEU A 251 2.36 -16.99 14.26
C LEU A 251 3.82 -16.70 14.62
N ALA A 252 4.06 -15.82 15.60
CA ALA A 252 5.39 -15.58 16.15
C ALA A 252 5.97 -16.81 16.86
N ILE A 253 5.15 -17.52 17.66
CA ILE A 253 5.57 -18.75 18.32
C ILE A 253 5.96 -19.81 17.29
N GLU A 254 5.17 -19.99 16.23
CA GLU A 254 5.49 -20.93 15.16
C GLU A 254 6.84 -20.59 14.49
N LEU A 255 7.07 -19.31 14.17
CA LEU A 255 8.34 -18.88 13.59
C LEU A 255 9.52 -18.99 14.56
N PHE A 256 9.31 -18.82 15.85
CA PHE A 256 10.34 -19.04 16.86
C PHE A 256 10.85 -20.49 16.84
N PHE A 257 9.95 -21.46 16.68
CA PHE A 257 10.32 -22.87 16.55
C PHE A 257 10.96 -23.21 15.19
N LEU A 258 10.77 -22.36 14.17
CA LEU A 258 11.41 -22.51 12.85
C LEU A 258 12.80 -21.86 12.76
N ILE A 259 13.29 -21.22 13.84
CA ILE A 259 14.64 -20.65 13.87
C ILE A 259 15.67 -21.77 13.78
N LYS A 260 16.59 -21.65 12.82
CA LYS A 260 17.67 -22.60 12.62
C LYS A 260 18.86 -22.24 13.49
N THR A 261 19.37 -23.21 14.24
CA THR A 261 20.60 -23.08 15.06
C THR A 261 21.82 -23.74 14.43
N GLN A 262 21.63 -24.42 13.29
CA GLN A 262 22.65 -25.15 12.55
C GLN A 262 22.56 -24.84 11.06
N GLY A 263 23.66 -24.98 10.33
CA GLY A 263 23.75 -24.67 8.90
C GLY A 263 24.73 -23.53 8.60
N SER A 264 24.59 -22.90 7.44
CA SER A 264 25.41 -21.75 7.10
C SER A 264 25.03 -20.53 7.94
N TRP A 265 25.98 -19.62 8.20
CA TRP A 265 25.70 -18.34 8.86
C TRP A 265 24.60 -17.54 8.16
N LEU A 266 24.49 -17.67 6.83
CA LEU A 266 23.44 -17.05 6.03
C LEU A 266 22.06 -17.62 6.38
N ASP A 267 21.94 -18.95 6.45
CA ASP A 267 20.66 -19.61 6.77
C ASP A 267 20.19 -19.29 8.20
N ILE A 268 21.13 -19.24 9.14
CA ILE A 268 20.86 -18.86 10.53
C ILE A 268 20.39 -17.41 10.57
N GLY A 269 21.15 -16.50 9.94
CA GLY A 269 20.81 -15.08 9.86
C GLY A 269 19.45 -14.82 9.20
N GLU A 270 19.12 -15.55 8.13
CA GLU A 270 17.84 -15.42 7.44
C GLU A 270 16.67 -15.93 8.29
N SER A 271 16.84 -17.03 9.03
CA SER A 271 15.80 -17.52 9.93
C SER A 271 15.51 -16.52 11.07
N ILE A 272 16.56 -15.91 11.63
CA ILE A 272 16.43 -14.88 12.69
C ILE A 272 15.80 -13.60 12.11
N SER A 273 16.23 -13.16 10.94
CA SER A 273 15.69 -11.94 10.33
C SER A 273 14.20 -12.07 10.01
N ARG A 274 13.76 -13.22 9.48
CA ARG A 274 12.33 -13.52 9.25
C ARG A 274 11.51 -13.42 10.54
N TYR A 275 12.01 -13.99 11.64
CA TYR A 275 11.35 -13.90 12.94
C TYR A 275 11.25 -12.45 13.45
N VAL A 276 12.37 -11.71 13.45
CA VAL A 276 12.41 -10.31 13.96
C VAL A 276 11.54 -9.38 13.12
N ILE A 277 11.59 -9.52 11.79
CA ILE A 277 10.77 -8.70 10.87
C ILE A 277 9.29 -8.94 11.14
N LEU A 278 8.89 -10.19 11.35
CA LEU A 278 7.51 -10.50 11.66
C LEU A 278 7.08 -9.92 13.02
N MET A 279 7.90 -10.06 14.06
CA MET A 279 7.64 -9.44 15.36
C MET A 279 7.51 -7.91 15.27
N ALA A 280 8.38 -7.25 14.50
CA ALA A 280 8.30 -5.82 14.25
C ALA A 280 7.02 -5.45 13.47
N MET A 281 6.63 -6.25 12.48
CA MET A 281 5.43 -6.04 11.66
C MET A 281 4.15 -6.05 12.51
N ILE A 282 4.10 -6.87 13.57
CA ILE A 282 2.96 -6.91 14.52
C ILE A 282 2.80 -5.58 15.25
N VAL A 283 3.90 -5.04 15.79
CA VAL A 283 3.89 -3.74 16.48
C VAL A 283 3.49 -2.63 15.52
N ILE A 284 4.11 -2.63 14.34
CA ILE A 284 3.82 -1.71 13.24
C ILE A 284 2.33 -1.73 12.88
N LEU A 285 1.73 -2.91 12.75
CA LEU A 285 0.31 -3.08 12.44
C LEU A 285 -0.63 -2.38 13.42
N THR A 286 -0.37 -2.54 14.72
CA THR A 286 -1.19 -1.88 15.75
C THR A 286 -1.09 -0.36 15.67
N ALA A 287 0.10 0.17 15.42
CA ALA A 287 0.33 1.60 15.21
C ALA A 287 -0.36 2.11 13.92
N PHE A 288 -0.30 1.35 12.82
CA PHE A 288 -0.95 1.72 11.57
C PHE A 288 -2.47 1.69 11.65
N HIS A 289 -3.06 0.77 12.42
CA HIS A 289 -4.50 0.80 12.67
C HIS A 289 -4.92 2.03 13.50
N PHE A 290 -4.06 2.52 14.40
CA PHE A 290 -4.32 3.79 15.07
C PHE A 290 -4.22 4.97 14.09
N LEU A 291 -3.15 5.03 13.30
CA LEU A 291 -2.93 6.08 12.30
C LEU A 291 -4.06 6.12 11.24
N SER A 292 -4.51 4.97 10.74
CA SER A 292 -5.59 4.90 9.76
C SER A 292 -6.91 5.42 10.33
N SER A 293 -7.19 5.15 11.61
CA SER A 293 -8.37 5.70 12.29
C SER A 293 -8.32 7.23 12.40
N LEU A 294 -7.14 7.81 12.66
CA LEU A 294 -6.93 9.26 12.65
C LEU A 294 -7.12 9.86 11.24
N LEU A 295 -6.53 9.20 10.24
CA LEU A 295 -6.66 9.55 8.82
C LEU A 295 -8.08 9.42 8.27
N LEU A 296 -9.04 8.84 9.00
CA LEU A 296 -10.43 8.72 8.56
C LEU A 296 -11.42 9.57 9.40
N LYS A 297 -11.02 10.05 10.59
CA LYS A 297 -11.91 10.72 11.56
C LYS A 297 -12.26 12.19 11.25
N LYS A 298 -11.45 12.87 10.44
CA LYS A 298 -11.70 14.29 10.04
C LYS A 298 -12.93 14.40 9.13
N GLU A 299 -14.08 14.73 9.71
CA GLU A 299 -15.34 14.97 8.99
C GLU A 299 -15.62 16.48 8.92
N LEU A 300 -16.24 16.92 7.83
CA LEU A 300 -16.81 18.28 7.74
C LEU A 300 -18.09 18.29 8.58
N HIS A 301 -18.06 18.95 9.74
CA HIS A 301 -19.29 19.33 10.43
C HIS A 301 -19.98 20.41 9.60
N LEU A 302 -21.09 20.07 8.94
CA LEU A 302 -21.98 21.07 8.37
C LEU A 302 -22.65 21.82 9.54
N PRO A 303 -22.74 23.16 9.50
CA PRO A 303 -23.67 23.86 10.37
C PRO A 303 -25.09 23.38 10.03
N SER A 304 -25.84 23.01 11.07
CA SER A 304 -27.23 22.52 11.02
C SER A 304 -28.17 23.47 10.31
#